data_AF-A0A0E3ZN47-F1
#
_entry.id   AF-A0A0E3ZN47-F1
#
_cell.length_a   1.000
_cell.length_b   1.000
_cell.length_c   1.000
_cell.angle_alpha   90.00
_cell.angle_beta   90.00
_cell.angle_gamma   90.00
#
_symmetry.space_group_name_H-M   'P 1'
#
loop_
_entity.id
_entity.type
_entity.pdbx_description
1 polymer ?
#
loop_
_entity_poly.entity_id
_entity_poly.type
_entity_poly.pdbx_seq_one_letter_code
_entity_poly.pdbx_strand_id
1 'polypeptide(L)'
;MKKIIRIWDLPIRLFHWFLVLGIILSFVTVKIGGNAMEWHGRVGYCVLTLIIFRICWGLMGSYHARFIHFVPSPRGLLRFLSGKSRAGLGHNPLGALSVIALITSVGLQAVTGLFANDDVAFEGPFSKYVSNEAVQLLTSIHYFNENILIILIVLHLCAILYYQKFKGENLIKPMLVGDKEIDPSKTEINLSADLGQASKDGSLQRGFALLLLSLIAVTLGYFITS
;
A
#
# COMPACT_ATOMS: atom_id res chain seq x y z
N MET A 1 17.31 -5.14 28.34
CA MET A 1 17.94 -4.33 27.28
C MET A 1 17.00 -4.28 26.09
N LYS A 2 16.82 -3.11 25.48
CA LYS A 2 15.96 -2.97 24.30
C LYS A 2 16.63 -3.62 23.08
N LYS A 3 15.86 -4.37 22.29
CA LYS A 3 16.33 -5.07 21.09
C LYS A 3 15.81 -4.34 19.85
N ILE A 4 16.67 -4.13 18.86
CA ILE A 4 16.30 -3.56 17.57
C ILE A 4 16.08 -4.70 16.59
N ILE A 5 14.96 -4.68 15.87
CA ILE A 5 14.64 -5.65 14.83
C ILE A 5 14.23 -4.91 13.56
N ARG A 6 14.77 -5.35 12.42
CA ARG A 6 14.34 -4.90 11.09
C ARG A 6 12.96 -5.46 10.78
N ILE A 7 11.96 -4.59 10.71
CA ILE A 7 10.58 -4.95 10.39
C ILE A 7 10.32 -4.66 8.92
N TRP A 8 10.56 -3.41 8.47
CA TRP A 8 10.30 -2.99 7.10
C TRP A 8 11.59 -2.96 6.30
N ASP A 9 11.65 -3.79 5.26
CA ASP A 9 12.71 -3.70 4.26
C ASP A 9 12.65 -2.35 3.52
N LEU A 10 13.75 -1.97 2.86
CA LEU A 10 13.79 -0.74 2.08
C LEU A 10 12.73 -0.71 0.96
N PRO A 11 12.50 -1.80 0.20
CA PRO A 11 11.48 -1.80 -0.86
C PRO A 11 10.06 -1.45 -0.40
N ILE A 12 9.61 -1.95 0.76
CA ILE A 12 8.29 -1.59 1.32
C ILE A 12 8.23 -0.12 1.71
N ARG A 13 9.30 0.40 2.32
CA ARG A 13 9.36 1.81 2.71
C ARG A 13 9.29 2.73 1.50
N LEU A 14 10.07 2.43 0.46
CA LEU A 14 10.03 3.19 -0.79
C LEU A 14 8.67 3.09 -1.47
N PHE A 15 8.10 1.87 -1.57
CA PHE A 15 6.74 1.69 -2.09
C PHE A 15 5.74 2.59 -1.36
N HIS A 16 5.73 2.56 -0.03
CA HIS A 16 4.76 3.30 0.75
C HIS A 16 4.90 4.82 0.55
N TRP A 17 6.11 5.37 0.66
CA TRP A 17 6.30 6.80 0.55
C TRP A 17 6.12 7.32 -0.89
N PHE A 18 6.49 6.53 -1.90
CA PHE A 18 6.14 6.86 -3.28
C PHE A 18 4.65 6.73 -3.56
N LEU A 19 3.96 5.78 -2.92
CA LEU A 19 2.50 5.68 -3.03
C LEU A 19 1.82 6.90 -2.40
N VAL A 20 2.27 7.34 -1.21
CA VAL A 20 1.78 8.56 -0.56
C VAL A 20 1.98 9.76 -1.47
N LEU A 21 3.18 9.92 -2.05
CA LEU A 21 3.46 11.00 -2.99
C LEU A 21 2.57 10.91 -4.24
N GLY A 22 2.41 9.72 -4.82
CA GLY A 22 1.56 9.49 -5.98
C GLY A 22 0.10 9.86 -5.72
N ILE A 23 -0.44 9.45 -4.58
CA ILE A 23 -1.81 9.82 -4.17
C ILE A 23 -1.94 11.34 -4.06
N ILE A 24 -1.02 12.02 -3.36
CA ILE A 24 -1.05 13.48 -3.21
C ILE A 24 -0.99 14.17 -4.58
N LEU A 25 -0.08 13.74 -5.46
CA LEU A 25 0.05 14.31 -6.80
C LEU A 25 -1.22 14.07 -7.63
N SER A 26 -1.80 12.88 -7.61
CA SER A 26 -3.06 12.58 -8.30
C SER A 26 -4.21 13.47 -7.83
N PHE A 27 -4.33 13.73 -6.52
CA PHE A 27 -5.33 14.64 -5.97
C PHE A 27 -5.07 16.09 -6.39
N VAL A 28 -3.82 16.54 -6.36
CA VAL A 28 -3.48 17.91 -6.78
C VAL A 28 -3.78 18.11 -8.26
N THR A 29 -3.36 17.17 -9.12
CA THR A 29 -3.53 17.30 -10.57
C THR A 29 -5.00 17.27 -10.99
N VAL A 30 -5.83 16.41 -10.36
CA VAL A 30 -7.26 16.37 -10.68
C VAL A 30 -7.99 17.64 -10.25
N LYS A 31 -7.58 18.27 -9.14
CA LYS A 31 -8.17 19.55 -8.68
C LYS A 31 -7.73 20.74 -9.51
N ILE A 32 -6.52 20.71 -10.09
CA ILE A 32 -6.06 21.73 -11.04
C ILE A 32 -6.80 21.60 -12.38
N GLY A 33 -7.00 20.38 -12.87
CA GLY A 33 -7.68 20.11 -14.15
C GLY A 33 -6.88 20.59 -15.37
N GLY A 34 -7.56 20.63 -16.53
CA GLY A 34 -6.95 21.04 -17.81
C GLY A 34 -5.70 20.20 -18.15
N ASN A 35 -4.60 20.86 -18.53
CA ASN A 35 -3.35 20.17 -18.88
C ASN A 35 -2.74 19.35 -17.71
N ALA A 36 -3.15 19.60 -16.46
CA ALA A 36 -2.71 18.76 -15.34
C ALA A 36 -3.29 17.35 -15.39
N MET A 37 -4.37 17.11 -16.15
CA MET A 37 -4.98 15.78 -16.28
C MET A 37 -4.05 14.78 -16.98
N GLU A 38 -3.17 15.24 -17.88
CA GLU A 38 -2.13 14.38 -18.45
C GLU A 38 -1.17 13.87 -17.35
N TRP A 39 -0.80 14.74 -16.41
CA TRP A 39 0.00 14.36 -15.25
C TRP A 39 -0.78 13.47 -14.29
N HIS A 40 -2.09 13.67 -14.12
CA HIS A 40 -2.94 12.77 -13.35
C HIS A 40 -2.83 11.32 -13.89
N GLY A 41 -2.99 11.15 -15.21
CA GLY A 41 -2.84 9.85 -15.87
C GLY A 41 -1.46 9.24 -15.68
N ARG A 42 -0.38 10.01 -15.94
CA ARG A 42 1.01 9.55 -15.79
C ARG A 42 1.31 9.11 -14.34
N VAL A 43 0.88 9.88 -13.35
CA VAL A 43 1.02 9.51 -11.93
C VAL A 43 0.18 8.27 -11.62
N GLY A 44 -1.02 8.14 -12.19
CA GLY A 44 -1.85 6.94 -12.12
C GLY A 44 -1.13 5.68 -12.60
N TYR A 45 -0.36 5.76 -13.69
CA TYR A 45 0.45 4.64 -14.20
C TYR A 45 1.60 4.28 -13.25
N CYS A 46 2.24 5.28 -12.64
CA CYS A 46 3.23 5.05 -11.59
C CYS A 46 2.61 4.38 -10.36
N VAL A 47 1.44 4.84 -9.92
CA VAL A 47 0.68 4.23 -8.81
C VAL A 47 0.30 2.77 -9.14
N LEU A 48 -0.17 2.49 -10.36
CA LEU A 48 -0.47 1.14 -10.79
C LEU A 48 0.77 0.24 -10.75
N THR A 49 1.91 0.73 -11.25
CA THR A 49 3.20 0.05 -11.18
C THR A 49 3.57 -0.31 -9.73
N LEU A 50 3.41 0.65 -8.81
CA LEU A 50 3.68 0.45 -7.39
C LEU A 50 2.74 -0.60 -6.77
N ILE A 51 1.45 -0.58 -7.11
CA ILE A 51 0.47 -1.56 -6.61
C ILE A 51 0.81 -2.97 -7.10
N ILE A 52 1.10 -3.15 -8.40
CA ILE A 52 1.51 -4.45 -8.95
C ILE A 52 2.79 -4.91 -8.24
N PHE A 53 3.79 -4.03 -8.09
CA PHE A 53 5.01 -4.32 -7.35
C PHE A 53 4.69 -4.78 -5.92
N ARG A 54 3.80 -4.07 -5.21
CA ARG A 54 3.47 -4.42 -3.83
C ARG A 54 2.79 -5.77 -3.71
N ILE A 55 1.90 -6.10 -4.65
CA ILE A 55 1.23 -7.41 -4.70
C ILE A 55 2.28 -8.50 -4.89
N CYS A 56 3.15 -8.39 -5.91
CA CYS A 56 4.23 -9.34 -6.15
C CYS A 56 5.18 -9.46 -4.95
N TRP A 57 5.63 -8.32 -4.39
CA TRP A 57 6.49 -8.28 -3.21
C TRP A 57 5.81 -8.84 -1.95
N GLY A 58 4.49 -8.75 -1.87
CA GLY A 58 3.70 -9.35 -0.80
C GLY A 58 3.54 -10.86 -0.92
N LEU A 59 3.98 -11.47 -2.01
CA LEU A 59 4.04 -12.93 -2.15
C LEU A 59 5.45 -13.46 -1.90
N MET A 60 6.48 -12.78 -2.41
CA MET A 60 7.85 -13.29 -2.45
C MET A 60 8.91 -12.44 -1.69
N GLY A 61 8.52 -11.30 -1.12
CA GLY A 61 9.44 -10.39 -0.43
C GLY A 61 9.93 -10.89 0.93
N SER A 62 10.45 -9.95 1.74
CA SER A 62 10.95 -10.26 3.10
C SER A 62 9.85 -10.76 4.05
N TYR A 63 10.20 -11.23 5.25
CA TYR A 63 9.25 -11.86 6.17
C TYR A 63 8.01 -10.98 6.43
N HIS A 64 8.19 -9.74 6.89
CA HIS A 64 7.06 -8.87 7.21
C HIS A 64 6.38 -8.28 5.96
N ALA A 65 6.98 -8.47 4.78
CA ALA A 65 6.39 -8.07 3.51
C ALA A 65 5.25 -8.97 3.08
N ARG A 66 5.33 -10.27 3.40
CA ARG A 66 4.45 -11.27 2.80
C ARG A 66 3.10 -11.32 3.47
N PHE A 67 2.02 -11.32 2.68
CA PHE A 67 0.64 -11.32 3.17
C PHE A 67 0.34 -12.49 4.10
N ILE A 68 0.91 -13.67 3.82
CA ILE A 68 0.73 -14.87 4.64
C ILE A 68 1.16 -14.69 6.11
N HIS A 69 2.08 -13.76 6.39
CA HIS A 69 2.63 -13.55 7.75
C HIS A 69 1.85 -12.54 8.58
N PHE A 70 1.02 -11.70 7.96
CA PHE A 70 0.33 -10.63 8.68
C PHE A 70 -1.18 -10.57 8.46
N VAL A 71 -1.72 -11.18 7.39
CA VAL A 71 -3.17 -11.23 7.17
C VAL A 71 -3.79 -12.18 8.20
N PRO A 72 -4.69 -11.70 9.07
CA PRO A 72 -5.25 -12.50 10.13
C PRO A 72 -6.24 -13.54 9.58
N SER A 73 -6.27 -14.73 10.17
CA SER A 73 -7.39 -15.64 9.97
C SER A 73 -8.65 -15.09 10.65
N PRO A 74 -9.87 -15.49 10.23
CA PRO A 74 -11.11 -15.04 10.88
C PRO A 74 -11.11 -15.26 12.40
N ARG A 75 -10.62 -16.43 12.84
CA ARG A 75 -10.45 -16.75 14.27
C ARG A 75 -9.41 -15.84 14.95
N GLY A 76 -8.30 -15.54 14.28
CA GLY A 76 -7.27 -14.63 14.78
C GLY A 76 -7.79 -13.21 14.98
N LEU A 77 -8.58 -12.71 14.02
CA LEU A 77 -9.23 -11.41 14.11
C LEU A 77 -10.20 -11.34 15.30
N LEU A 78 -11.10 -12.32 15.46
CA LEU A 78 -12.04 -12.37 16.58
C LEU A 78 -11.33 -12.45 17.94
N ARG A 79 -10.25 -13.22 18.04
CA ARG A 79 -9.43 -13.27 19.25
C ARG A 79 -8.78 -11.93 19.56
N PHE A 80 -8.30 -11.21 18.55
CA PHE A 80 -7.73 -9.88 18.75
C PHE A 80 -8.77 -8.86 19.20
N LEU A 81 -9.94 -8.83 18.56
CA LEU A 81 -11.05 -7.93 18.92
C LEU A 81 -11.59 -8.20 20.33
N SER A 82 -11.57 -9.46 20.77
CA SER A 82 -11.96 -9.84 22.14
C SER A 82 -10.84 -9.66 23.18
N GLY A 83 -9.69 -9.11 22.81
CA GLY A 83 -8.53 -8.92 23.69
C GLY A 83 -7.79 -10.22 24.06
N LYS A 84 -8.15 -11.35 23.43
CA LYS A 84 -7.60 -12.71 23.67
C LYS A 84 -6.36 -13.02 22.81
N SER A 85 -5.89 -12.06 22.02
CA SER A 85 -4.68 -12.15 21.21
C SER A 85 -4.06 -10.76 21.08
N ARG A 86 -2.72 -10.69 21.00
CA ARG A 86 -1.95 -9.44 20.91
C ARG A 86 -1.51 -9.21 19.45
N ALA A 87 -1.11 -7.97 19.16
CA ALA A 87 -0.61 -7.56 17.85
C ALA A 87 0.71 -8.24 17.47
N GLY A 88 0.94 -8.48 16.18
CA GLY A 88 2.27 -8.82 15.66
C GLY A 88 3.21 -7.60 15.65
N LEU A 89 4.51 -7.85 15.47
CA LEU A 89 5.53 -6.79 15.41
C LEU A 89 5.36 -5.91 14.16
N GLY A 90 4.99 -6.52 13.03
CA GLY A 90 4.69 -5.83 11.77
C GLY A 90 3.32 -5.15 11.78
N HIS A 91 2.25 -5.94 11.69
CA HIS A 91 0.88 -5.44 11.73
C HIS A 91 0.09 -6.11 12.84
N ASN A 92 -0.78 -5.34 13.49
CA ASN A 92 -1.91 -5.91 14.21
C ASN A 92 -3.02 -6.31 13.21
N PRO A 93 -3.97 -7.19 13.59
CA PRO A 93 -5.04 -7.64 12.70
C PRO A 93 -5.86 -6.52 12.04
N LEU A 94 -6.16 -5.42 12.75
CA LEU A 94 -6.87 -4.28 12.16
C LEU A 94 -5.99 -3.50 11.17
N GLY A 95 -4.71 -3.33 11.48
CA GLY A 95 -3.72 -2.74 10.59
C GLY A 95 -3.53 -3.56 9.31
N ALA A 96 -3.53 -4.89 9.43
CA ALA A 96 -3.49 -5.79 8.28
C ALA A 96 -4.71 -5.61 7.37
N LEU A 97 -5.92 -5.53 7.93
CA LEU A 97 -7.14 -5.25 7.15
C LEU A 97 -7.09 -3.87 6.48
N SER A 98 -6.55 -2.86 7.17
CA SER A 98 -6.35 -1.52 6.58
C SER A 98 -5.43 -1.56 5.36
N VAL A 99 -4.33 -2.33 5.42
CA VAL A 99 -3.42 -2.52 4.27
C VAL A 99 -4.15 -3.17 3.09
N ILE A 100 -4.92 -4.23 3.33
CA ILE A 100 -5.68 -4.89 2.27
C ILE A 100 -6.73 -3.95 1.66
N ALA A 101 -7.47 -3.21 2.49
CA ALA A 101 -8.46 -2.25 2.02
C ALA A 101 -7.84 -1.14 1.16
N LEU A 102 -6.71 -0.57 1.59
CA LEU A 102 -6.01 0.49 0.86
C LEU A 102 -5.39 -0.01 -0.44
N ILE A 103 -4.73 -1.18 -0.44
CA ILE A 103 -4.17 -1.76 -1.68
C ILE A 103 -5.28 -2.04 -2.68
N THR A 104 -6.41 -2.61 -2.23
CA THR A 104 -7.56 -2.89 -3.10
C THR A 104 -8.17 -1.60 -3.64
N SER A 105 -8.44 -0.61 -2.79
CA SER A 105 -9.06 0.64 -3.23
C SER A 105 -8.15 1.45 -4.16
N VAL A 106 -6.85 1.56 -3.87
CA VAL A 106 -5.90 2.24 -4.77
C VAL A 106 -5.69 1.45 -6.07
N GLY A 107 -5.63 0.12 -5.99
CA GLY A 107 -5.58 -0.74 -7.18
C GLY A 107 -6.81 -0.57 -8.07
N LEU A 108 -8.01 -0.54 -7.48
CA LEU A 108 -9.25 -0.26 -8.20
C LEU A 108 -9.23 1.13 -8.83
N GLN A 109 -8.78 2.16 -8.11
CA GLN A 109 -8.64 3.52 -8.63
C GLN A 109 -7.72 3.55 -9.86
N ALA A 110 -6.54 2.94 -9.75
CA ALA A 110 -5.54 2.96 -10.81
C ALA A 110 -5.97 2.14 -12.03
N VAL A 111 -6.59 0.97 -11.83
CA VAL A 111 -7.09 0.11 -12.93
C VAL A 111 -8.26 0.77 -13.65
N THR A 112 -9.25 1.28 -12.92
CA THR A 112 -10.39 1.97 -13.55
C THR A 112 -9.95 3.23 -14.31
N GLY A 113 -8.93 3.93 -13.81
CA GLY A 113 -8.32 5.08 -14.48
C GLY A 113 -7.69 4.76 -15.85
N LEU A 114 -7.31 3.51 -16.13
CA LEU A 114 -6.84 3.11 -17.46
C LEU A 114 -7.92 3.17 -18.54
N PHE A 115 -9.19 3.15 -18.13
CA PHE A 115 -10.35 3.17 -19.01
C PHE A 115 -11.18 4.45 -18.86
N ALA A 116 -10.83 5.31 -17.90
CA ALA A 116 -11.59 6.52 -17.62
C ALA A 116 -11.45 7.53 -18.76
N ASN A 117 -12.56 8.19 -19.09
CA ASN A 117 -12.60 9.24 -20.11
C ASN A 117 -13.52 10.36 -19.59
N ASP A 118 -13.07 11.61 -19.71
CA ASP A 118 -13.85 12.81 -19.36
C ASP A 118 -14.31 13.61 -20.60
N ASP A 119 -14.10 13.07 -21.80
CA ASP A 119 -14.44 13.61 -23.13
C ASP A 119 -13.82 14.99 -23.45
N VAL A 120 -12.95 15.51 -22.58
CA VAL A 120 -12.45 16.90 -22.67
C VAL A 120 -10.93 16.98 -22.52
N ALA A 121 -10.37 16.39 -21.46
CA ALA A 121 -8.99 16.62 -21.05
C ALA A 121 -8.18 15.32 -20.84
N PHE A 122 -8.86 14.18 -20.70
CA PHE A 122 -8.20 12.90 -20.47
C PHE A 122 -8.96 11.72 -21.06
N GLU A 123 -8.21 10.88 -21.76
CA GLU A 123 -8.65 9.56 -22.20
C GLU A 123 -7.64 8.51 -21.73
N GLY A 124 -8.14 7.50 -21.01
CA GLY A 124 -7.34 6.38 -20.55
C GLY A 124 -6.84 5.51 -21.71
N PRO A 125 -5.64 4.91 -21.63
CA PRO A 125 -5.01 4.21 -22.75
C PRO A 125 -5.81 3.00 -23.25
N PHE A 126 -6.70 2.45 -22.41
CA PHE A 126 -7.49 1.27 -22.73
C PHE A 126 -8.98 1.53 -22.97
N SER A 127 -9.43 2.79 -22.95
CA SER A 127 -10.83 3.17 -23.28
C SER A 127 -11.25 2.61 -24.65
N LYS A 128 -10.36 2.73 -25.65
CA LYS A 128 -10.57 2.30 -27.04
C LYS A 128 -10.80 0.79 -27.24
N TYR A 129 -10.51 -0.03 -26.22
CA TYR A 129 -10.65 -1.50 -26.31
C TYR A 129 -11.94 -2.04 -25.69
N VAL A 130 -12.78 -1.18 -25.12
CA VAL A 130 -14.03 -1.58 -24.46
C VAL A 130 -15.20 -0.76 -24.98
N SER A 131 -16.44 -1.18 -24.69
CA SER A 131 -17.63 -0.44 -25.14
C SER A 131 -17.79 0.88 -24.37
N ASN A 132 -18.54 1.82 -24.93
CA ASN A 132 -18.82 3.11 -24.29
C ASN A 132 -19.53 2.93 -22.94
N GLU A 133 -20.41 1.94 -22.80
CA GLU A 133 -21.07 1.61 -21.53
C GLU A 133 -20.06 1.16 -20.48
N ALA A 134 -19.04 0.38 -20.89
CA ALA A 134 -17.97 -0.05 -20.00
C ALA A 134 -17.09 1.14 -19.58
N VAL A 135 -16.74 2.04 -20.50
CA VAL A 135 -16.01 3.29 -20.19
C VAL A 135 -16.78 4.11 -19.17
N GLN A 136 -18.08 4.34 -19.37
CA GLN A 136 -18.93 5.11 -18.45
C GLN A 136 -19.02 4.46 -17.06
N LEU A 137 -19.18 3.13 -17.01
CA LEU A 137 -19.21 2.39 -15.75
C LEU A 137 -17.88 2.51 -15.00
N LEU A 138 -16.75 2.26 -15.66
CA LEU A 138 -15.42 2.30 -15.05
C LEU A 138 -15.05 3.71 -14.60
N THR A 139 -15.41 4.74 -15.38
CA THR A 139 -15.29 6.15 -15.01
C THR A 139 -16.12 6.47 -13.76
N SER A 140 -17.37 5.98 -13.69
CA SER A 140 -18.23 6.17 -12.52
C SER A 140 -17.66 5.50 -11.26
N ILE A 141 -17.11 4.28 -11.40
CA ILE A 141 -16.43 3.59 -10.29
C ILE A 141 -15.19 4.39 -9.87
N HIS A 142 -14.41 4.94 -10.80
CA HIS A 142 -13.23 5.75 -10.51
C HIS A 142 -13.61 6.98 -9.66
N TYR A 143 -14.64 7.72 -10.05
CA TYR A 143 -15.12 8.88 -9.28
C TYR A 143 -15.69 8.50 -7.91
N PHE A 144 -16.47 7.41 -7.85
CA PHE A 144 -17.05 6.97 -6.58
C PHE A 144 -15.99 6.47 -5.59
N ASN A 145 -15.01 5.70 -6.07
CA ASN A 145 -13.96 5.11 -5.25
C ASN A 145 -12.97 6.15 -4.70
N GLU A 146 -12.86 7.35 -5.31
CA GLU A 146 -12.12 8.49 -4.72
C GLU A 146 -12.61 8.78 -3.29
N ASN A 147 -13.93 8.85 -3.09
CA ASN A 147 -14.50 9.12 -1.76
C ASN A 147 -14.19 8.00 -0.76
N ILE A 148 -14.28 6.75 -1.19
CA ILE A 148 -13.91 5.59 -0.35
C ILE A 148 -12.44 5.67 0.03
N LEU A 149 -11.57 5.96 -0.93
CA LEU A 149 -10.13 6.06 -0.72
C LEU A 149 -9.80 7.17 0.30
N ILE A 150 -10.42 8.34 0.20
CA ILE A 150 -10.27 9.43 1.18
C ILE A 150 -10.66 8.95 2.58
N ILE A 151 -11.81 8.30 2.73
CA ILE A 151 -12.27 7.78 4.03
C ILE A 151 -11.25 6.78 4.59
N LEU A 152 -10.76 5.84 3.78
CA LEU A 152 -9.78 4.85 4.20
C LEU A 152 -8.45 5.50 4.63
N ILE A 153 -7.98 6.51 3.91
CA ILE A 153 -6.76 7.26 4.27
C ILE A 153 -6.97 7.99 5.59
N VAL A 154 -8.09 8.69 5.78
CA VAL A 154 -8.39 9.40 7.04
C VAL A 154 -8.44 8.42 8.20
N LEU A 155 -9.14 7.30 8.05
CA LEU A 155 -9.20 6.25 9.08
C LEU A 155 -7.81 5.70 9.41
N HIS A 156 -6.98 5.47 8.39
CA HIS A 156 -5.61 5.01 8.56
C HIS A 156 -4.75 6.00 9.36
N LEU A 157 -4.80 7.29 9.02
CA LEU A 157 -4.09 8.34 9.74
C LEU A 157 -4.59 8.50 11.19
N CYS A 158 -5.90 8.44 11.40
CA CYS A 158 -6.51 8.45 12.73
C CYS A 158 -6.03 7.27 13.58
N ALA A 159 -5.90 6.08 12.99
CA ALA A 159 -5.35 4.91 13.67
C ALA A 159 -3.89 5.14 14.07
N ILE A 160 -3.05 5.69 13.18
CA ILE A 160 -1.65 6.02 13.50
C ILE A 160 -1.57 6.97 14.70
N LEU A 161 -2.37 8.06 14.69
CA LEU A 161 -2.42 9.03 15.79
C LEU A 161 -2.91 8.39 17.09
N TYR A 162 -3.91 7.50 17.00
CA TYR A 162 -4.41 6.76 18.16
C TYR A 162 -3.33 5.88 18.79
N TYR A 163 -2.60 5.10 17.99
CA TYR A 163 -1.51 4.25 18.49
C TYR A 163 -0.38 5.09 19.09
N GLN A 164 -0.02 6.20 18.45
CA GLN A 164 1.02 7.09 18.95
C GLN A 164 0.63 7.74 20.29
N LYS A 165 -0.59 8.27 20.41
CA LYS A 165 -1.02 9.04 21.58
C LYS A 165 -1.50 8.17 22.75
N PHE A 166 -2.28 7.12 22.47
CA PHE A 166 -2.95 6.33 23.51
C PHE A 166 -2.30 4.97 23.77
N LYS A 167 -1.57 4.41 22.80
CA LYS A 167 -0.81 3.16 22.98
C LYS A 167 0.67 3.40 23.23
N GLY A 168 1.16 4.63 23.04
CA GLY A 168 2.57 4.97 23.16
C GLY A 168 3.44 4.26 22.12
N GLU A 169 2.84 3.79 21.02
CA GLU A 169 3.52 3.04 19.97
C GLU A 169 3.82 3.96 18.77
N ASN A 170 5.10 4.16 18.48
CA ASN A 170 5.50 4.94 17.32
C ASN A 170 5.50 4.05 16.05
N LEU A 171 4.46 4.20 15.23
CA LEU A 171 4.33 3.47 13.97
C LEU A 171 5.06 4.14 12.79
N ILE A 172 5.32 5.46 12.90
CA ILE A 172 5.94 6.25 11.83
C ILE A 172 7.44 5.98 11.72
N LYS A 173 8.15 5.96 12.85
CA LYS A 173 9.62 5.78 12.88
C LYS A 173 10.05 4.49 12.19
N PRO A 174 9.46 3.30 12.49
CA PRO A 174 9.77 2.09 11.73
C PRO A 174 9.55 2.27 10.23
N MET A 175 8.53 3.01 9.80
CA MET A 175 8.27 3.23 8.38
C MET A 175 9.29 4.13 7.69
N LEU A 176 10.01 4.95 8.45
CA LEU A 176 11.11 5.78 7.95
C LEU A 176 12.43 5.00 7.95
N VAL A 177 12.79 4.36 9.07
CA VAL A 177 14.12 3.76 9.27
C VAL A 177 14.18 2.24 9.09
N GLY A 178 13.03 1.57 9.06
CA GLY A 178 12.87 0.12 8.88
C GLY A 178 12.88 -0.67 10.19
N ASP A 179 13.55 -0.12 11.20
CA ASP A 179 13.79 -0.77 12.47
C ASP A 179 12.73 -0.42 13.52
N LYS A 180 12.33 -1.42 14.31
CA LYS A 180 11.47 -1.27 15.49
C LYS A 180 12.28 -1.62 16.74
N GLU A 181 12.19 -0.76 17.74
CA GLU A 181 12.76 -0.96 19.05
C GLU A 181 11.74 -1.72 19.90
N ILE A 182 12.17 -2.86 20.44
CA ILE A 182 11.35 -3.76 21.23
C ILE A 182 11.95 -3.78 22.62
N ASP A 183 11.12 -3.56 23.64
CA ASP A 183 11.53 -3.70 25.02
C ASP A 183 11.06 -5.08 25.51
N PRO A 184 11.95 -6.08 25.67
CA PRO A 184 11.56 -7.43 26.06
C PRO A 184 10.89 -7.48 27.44
N SER A 185 11.11 -6.51 28.33
CA SER A 185 10.43 -6.49 29.64
C SER A 185 9.02 -5.92 29.62
N LYS A 186 8.69 -5.09 28.61
CA LYS A 186 7.33 -4.55 28.38
C LYS A 186 6.56 -5.32 27.31
N THR A 187 7.30 -6.01 26.45
CA THR A 187 6.79 -6.91 25.41
C THR A 187 6.85 -8.30 26.00
N GLU A 188 5.80 -8.77 26.67
CA GLU A 188 5.77 -10.13 27.20
C GLU A 188 6.16 -11.12 26.07
N ILE A 189 7.36 -11.71 26.26
CA ILE A 189 8.27 -12.24 25.22
C ILE A 189 7.70 -13.44 24.45
N ASN A 190 6.48 -13.89 24.74
CA ASN A 190 6.04 -15.24 24.41
C ASN A 190 4.92 -15.38 23.37
N LEU A 191 4.43 -14.32 22.69
CA LEU A 191 3.19 -14.48 21.90
C LEU A 191 3.15 -14.04 20.44
N SER A 192 4.14 -13.32 19.90
CA SER A 192 4.11 -13.00 18.47
C SER A 192 5.03 -13.94 17.69
N ALA A 193 4.45 -14.71 16.76
CA ALA A 193 5.15 -15.72 15.96
C ALA A 193 6.30 -15.16 15.10
N ASP A 194 6.42 -13.83 15.03
CA ASP A 194 7.42 -13.07 14.28
C ASP A 194 8.61 -12.60 15.13
N LEU A 195 8.64 -12.91 16.44
CA LEU A 195 9.81 -12.65 17.28
C LEU A 195 11.04 -13.43 16.75
N GLY A 196 12.09 -12.70 16.41
CA GLY A 196 13.32 -13.24 15.83
C GLY A 196 13.34 -13.33 14.30
N GLN A 197 12.23 -13.01 13.63
CA GLN A 197 12.12 -13.05 12.17
C GLN A 197 12.46 -11.71 11.51
N ALA A 198 13.68 -11.20 11.74
CA ALA A 198 14.11 -9.94 11.13
C ALA A 198 13.97 -9.99 9.60
N SER A 199 13.34 -8.96 9.02
CA SER A 199 13.19 -8.85 7.56
C SER A 199 14.57 -8.70 6.91
N LYS A 200 14.85 -9.53 5.90
CA LYS A 200 16.04 -9.39 5.05
C LYS A 200 15.97 -8.07 4.29
N ASP A 201 17.02 -7.27 4.39
CA ASP A 201 17.12 -5.96 3.71
C ASP A 201 18.55 -5.68 3.21
N GLY A 202 19.24 -6.72 2.75
CA GLY A 202 20.57 -6.64 2.16
C GLY A 202 20.54 -6.22 0.68
N SER A 203 21.72 -6.02 0.09
CA SER A 203 21.89 -5.62 -1.32
C SER A 203 21.18 -6.57 -2.30
N LEU A 204 21.27 -7.89 -2.07
CA LEU A 204 20.60 -8.89 -2.91
C LEU A 204 19.08 -8.71 -2.91
N GLN A 205 18.47 -8.50 -1.73
CA GLN A 205 17.03 -8.29 -1.61
C GLN A 205 16.60 -7.00 -2.32
N ARG A 206 17.39 -5.93 -2.16
CA ARG A 206 17.13 -4.62 -2.79
C ARG A 206 17.30 -4.68 -4.31
N GLY A 207 18.33 -5.38 -4.80
CA GLY A 207 18.55 -5.61 -6.23
C GLY A 207 17.41 -6.42 -6.84
N PHE A 208 16.96 -7.48 -6.17
CA PHE A 208 15.80 -8.24 -6.62
C PHE A 208 14.52 -7.39 -6.68
N ALA A 209 14.27 -6.56 -5.66
CA ALA A 209 13.13 -5.64 -5.67
C ALA A 209 13.19 -4.65 -6.84
N LEU A 210 14.37 -4.10 -7.11
CA LEU A 210 14.58 -3.14 -8.20
C LEU A 210 14.37 -3.78 -9.57
N LEU A 211 14.89 -5.00 -9.78
CA LEU A 211 14.68 -5.76 -11.01
C LEU A 211 13.19 -6.04 -11.23
N LEU A 212 12.49 -6.47 -10.17
CA LEU A 212 11.04 -6.72 -10.24
C LEU A 212 10.26 -5.43 -10.58
N LEU A 213 10.56 -4.32 -9.90
CA LEU A 213 9.91 -3.03 -10.17
C LEU A 213 10.17 -2.56 -11.60
N SER A 214 11.41 -2.70 -12.08
CA SER A 214 11.81 -2.31 -13.44
C SER A 214 11.09 -3.14 -14.50
N LEU A 215 11.00 -4.46 -14.30
CA LEU A 215 10.27 -5.35 -15.20
C LEU A 215 8.80 -4.97 -15.31
N ILE A 216 8.15 -4.69 -14.16
CA ILE A 216 6.75 -4.25 -14.12
C ILE A 216 6.58 -2.92 -14.85
N ALA A 217 7.45 -1.94 -14.56
CA ALA A 217 7.39 -0.61 -15.17
C ALA A 217 7.56 -0.66 -16.70
N VAL A 218 8.54 -1.43 -17.19
CA VAL A 218 8.78 -1.60 -18.64
C VAL A 218 7.59 -2.30 -19.30
N THR A 219 7.09 -3.38 -18.71
CA THR A 219 5.96 -4.14 -19.25
C THR A 219 4.70 -3.27 -19.32
N LEU A 220 4.37 -2.58 -18.22
CA LEU A 220 3.20 -1.72 -18.18
C LEU A 220 3.35 -0.54 -19.15
N GLY A 221 4.53 0.09 -19.19
CA GLY A 221 4.84 1.15 -20.13
C GLY A 221 4.62 0.72 -21.57
N TYR A 222 5.13 -0.45 -21.95
CA TYR A 222 4.91 -1.03 -23.29
C TYR A 222 3.43 -1.13 -23.64
N PHE A 223 2.60 -1.69 -22.75
CA PHE A 223 1.16 -1.82 -23.01
C PHE A 223 0.42 -0.48 -23.06
N ILE A 224 0.82 0.49 -22.25
CA ILE A 224 0.19 1.82 -22.23
C ILE A 224 0.50 2.61 -23.51
N THR A 225 1.69 2.43 -24.09
CA THR A 225 2.14 3.18 -25.27
C THR A 225 1.88 2.48 -26.61
N SER A 226 1.40 1.22 -26.59
CA SER A 226 1.09 0.44 -27.80
C SER A 226 -0.34 0.69 -28.30
#